data_AF-A0A1S8X8W7-F1
#
_entry.id   AF-A0A1S8X8W7-F1
#
_cell.length_a   1.000
_cell.length_b   1.000
_cell.length_c   1.000
_cell.angle_alpha   90.00
_cell.angle_beta   90.00
_cell.angle_gamma   90.00
#
_symmetry.space_group_name_H-M   'P 1'
#
loop_
_entity.id
_entity.type
_entity.pdbx_description
1 polymer ?
#
loop_
_entity_poly.entity_id
_entity_poly.type
_entity_poly.pdbx_seq_one_letter_code
_entity_poly.pdbx_strand_id
1 'polypeptide(L)' 'MDKSSQTWTITELNGHAVNMFFTHGETEVLLNAYGSEMSFVVQPSDLIACLRQELKRFKSYKQYIP' A
#
# COMPACT_ATOMS: atom_id res chain seq x y z
N MET A 1 -5.51 26.64 14.14
CA MET A 1 -5.43 25.87 12.90
C MET A 1 -5.24 24.42 13.31
N ASP A 2 -6.29 23.61 13.18
CA ASP A 2 -6.21 22.19 13.49
C ASP A 2 -5.22 21.55 12.52
N LYS A 3 -4.15 20.92 13.03
CA LYS A 3 -3.23 20.14 12.20
C LYS A 3 -4.03 18.92 11.75
N SER A 4 -4.43 18.84 10.49
CA SER A 4 -5.02 17.62 9.95
C SER A 4 -4.04 16.47 10.23
N SER A 5 -4.44 15.49 11.03
CA SER A 5 -3.60 14.34 11.34
C SER A 5 -3.22 13.63 10.05
N GLN A 6 -1.94 13.69 9.69
CA GLN A 6 -1.41 13.00 8.52
C GLN A 6 -1.58 11.49 8.72
N THR A 7 -2.30 10.86 7.80
CA THR A 7 -2.42 9.40 7.75
C THR A 7 -1.31 8.81 6.88
N TRP A 8 -0.91 7.59 7.22
CA TRP A 8 0.16 6.85 6.57
C TRP A 8 -0.35 5.50 6.08
N THR A 9 0.08 5.09 4.89
CA THR A 9 -0.29 3.84 4.25
C THR A 9 0.95 2.97 4.08
N ILE A 10 0.87 1.71 4.51
CA ILE A 10 1.92 0.72 4.27
C ILE A 10 1.96 0.40 2.76
N THR A 11 3.13 0.55 2.14
CA THR A 11 3.37 0.23 0.73
C THR A 11 4.31 -0.93 0.54
N GLU A 12 5.10 -1.28 1.56
CA GLU A 12 5.94 -2.47 1.54
C GLU A 12 5.93 -3.16 2.90
N LEU A 13 5.99 -4.49 2.87
CA LEU A 13 6.04 -5.37 4.03
C LEU A 13 7.14 -6.40 3.82
N ASN A 14 8.14 -6.44 4.72
CA ASN A 14 9.25 -7.39 4.67
C ASN A 14 10.00 -7.41 3.32
N GLY A 15 10.10 -6.25 2.66
CA GLY A 15 10.71 -6.11 1.33
C GLY A 15 9.80 -6.44 0.14
N HIS A 16 8.53 -6.79 0.39
CA HIS A 16 7.53 -7.04 -0.66
C HIS A 16 6.61 -5.84 -0.82
N ALA A 17 6.44 -5.36 -2.04
CA ALA A 17 5.46 -4.32 -2.35
C ALA A 17 4.04 -4.83 -2.07
N VAL A 18 3.27 -4.04 -1.34
CA VAL A 18 1.86 -4.33 -1.08
C VAL A 18 1.02 -3.68 -2.17
N ASN A 19 0.03 -4.42 -2.65
CA ASN A 19 -0.93 -3.91 -3.61
C ASN A 19 -1.64 -2.65 -3.09
N MET A 20 -1.48 -1.54 -3.80
CA MET A 20 -2.08 -0.24 -3.46
C MET A 20 -3.62 -0.24 -3.46
N PHE A 21 -4.25 -1.27 -4.00
CA PHE A 21 -5.70 -1.45 -4.01
C PHE A 21 -6.21 -2.37 -2.90
N PHE A 22 -5.31 -2.97 -2.11
CA PHE A 22 -5.62 -3.85 -0.98
C PHE A 22 -6.66 -4.91 -1.35
N THR A 23 -6.37 -5.68 -2.40
CA THR A 23 -7.16 -6.87 -2.74
C THR A 23 -7.11 -7.87 -1.59
N HIS A 24 -8.24 -8.54 -1.36
CA HIS A 24 -8.47 -9.30 -0.15
C HIS A 24 -7.48 -10.46 0.00
N GLY A 25 -6.76 -10.53 1.13
CA GLY A 25 -5.93 -11.67 1.54
C GLY A 25 -4.41 -11.56 1.31
N GLU A 26 -3.93 -10.66 0.44
CA GLU A 26 -2.49 -10.55 0.13
C GLU A 26 -1.66 -10.12 1.35
N THR A 27 -2.17 -9.15 2.11
CA THR A 27 -1.48 -8.66 3.31
C THR A 27 -1.41 -9.72 4.41
N GLU A 28 -2.43 -10.56 4.56
CA GLU A 28 -2.43 -11.64 5.56
C GLU A 28 -1.37 -12.70 5.24
N VAL A 29 -1.19 -13.03 3.96
CA VAL A 29 -0.13 -13.96 3.53
C VAL A 29 1.25 -13.36 3.84
N LEU A 30 1.46 -12.09 3.52
CA LEU A 30 2.75 -11.40 3.77
C LEU A 30 3.06 -11.24 5.27
N LEU A 31 2.03 -11.02 6.10
CA LEU A 31 2.18 -10.93 7.56
C LEU A 31 2.49 -12.28 8.20
N ASN A 32 1.89 -13.36 7.70
CA ASN A 32 2.08 -14.72 8.24
C ASN A 32 3.38 -15.39 7.75
N ALA A 33 4.03 -14.84 6.73
CA ALA A 33 5.20 -15.47 6.09
C ALA A 33 6.53 -15.32 6.86
N TYR A 34 6.59 -14.48 7.90
CA TYR A 34 7.87 -14.11 8.54
C TYR A 34 7.83 -14.19 10.09
N GLY A 35 9.02 -14.39 10.67
CA GLY A 35 9.24 -14.67 12.10
C GLY A 35 9.04 -13.47 13.04
N SER A 36 9.81 -13.39 14.13
CA SER A 36 9.58 -12.45 15.24
C SER A 36 9.82 -10.96 14.92
N GLU A 37 10.42 -10.64 13.78
CA GLU A 37 10.73 -9.26 13.36
C GLU A 37 10.05 -8.93 12.03
N MET A 38 9.62 -7.67 11.88
CA MET A 38 8.86 -7.19 10.74
C MET A 38 9.34 -5.81 10.31
N SER A 39 9.45 -5.59 9.00
CA SER A 39 9.80 -4.29 8.42
C SER A 39 8.70 -3.77 7.51
N PHE A 40 8.50 -2.45 7.52
CA PHE A 40 7.46 -1.80 6.73
C PHE A 40 7.99 -0.52 6.10
N VAL A 41 7.53 -0.22 4.89
CA VAL A 41 7.68 1.10 4.27
C VAL A 41 6.30 1.75 4.24
N VAL A 42 6.23 3.02 4.65
CA VAL A 42 5.00 3.80 4.69
C VAL A 42 5.11 5.03 3.81
N GLN A 43 3.97 5.45 3.26
CA GLN A 43 3.84 6.67 2.45
C GLN A 43 2.64 7.50 2.95
N PRO A 44 2.63 8.82 2.72
CA PRO A 44 1.47 9.67 3.00
C PRO A 44 0.21 9.12 2.31
N SER A 45 -0.87 8.92 3.06
CA SER A 45 -2.07 8.28 2.50
C SER A 45 -2.76 9.10 1.40
N ASP A 46 -2.64 10.42 1.46
CA ASP A 46 -3.13 11.34 0.43
C ASP A 46 -2.38 11.17 -0.91
N LEU A 47 -1.05 10.96 -0.84
CA LEU A 47 -0.25 10.61 -2.01
C LEU A 47 -0.73 9.29 -2.63
N ILE A 48 -0.90 8.25 -1.81
CA ILE A 48 -1.39 6.94 -2.28
C ILE A 48 -2.80 7.05 -2.87
N ALA A 49 -3.69 7.83 -2.27
CA ALA A 49 -5.03 8.07 -2.79
C ALA A 49 -5.00 8.74 -4.18
N CYS A 50 -4.15 9.75 -4.36
CA CYS A 50 -3.94 10.42 -5.64
C CYS A 50 -3.43 9.44 -6.70
N LEU A 51 -2.38 8.67 -6.38
CA LEU A 51 -1.82 7.67 -7.28
C LEU A 51 -2.84 6.61 -7.71
N ARG A 52 -3.67 6.11 -6.78
CA ARG A 52 -4.73 5.15 -7.10
C ARG A 52 -5.76 5.74 -8.07
N GLN A 53 -6.11 7.01 -7.92
CA GLN A 53 -7.05 7.68 -8.82
C GLN A 53 -6.46 7.84 -10.22
N GLU A 54 -5.21 8.29 -10.33
CA GLU A 54 -4.53 8.43 -11.62
C GLU A 54 -4.32 7.08 -12.29
N LEU A 55 -3.92 6.04 -11.55
CA LEU A 55 -3.77 4.68 -12.10
C LEU A 55 -5.07 4.16 -12.70
N LYS A 56 -6.21 4.34 -12.03
CA LYS A 56 -7.52 3.90 -12.56
C LYS A 56 -7.90 4.53 -13.90
N ARG A 57 -7.26 5.64 -14.31
CA ARG A 57 -7.49 6.27 -15.62
C ARG A 57 -6.86 5.49 -16.78
N PHE A 58 -5.87 4.64 -16.51
CA PHE A 58 -5.23 3.81 -17.52
C PHE A 58 -6.01 2.50 -17.71
N LYS A 59 -6.43 2.18 -18.94
CA LYS A 59 -7.22 0.96 -19.21
C LYS A 59 -6.58 -0.35 -18.73
N SER A 60 -5.24 -0.41 -18.71
CA SER A 60 -4.48 -1.61 -18.35
C SER A 60 -3.84 -1.53 -16.96
N TYR A 61 -4.27 -0.60 -16.10
CA TYR A 61 -3.58 -0.32 -14.83
C TYR A 61 -3.37 -1.55 -13.94
N LYS A 62 -4.29 -2.52 -14.02
CA LYS A 62 -4.22 -3.79 -13.27
C LYS A 62 -2.99 -4.64 -13.59
N GLN A 63 -2.36 -4.45 -14.75
CA GLN A 63 -1.13 -5.16 -15.13
C GLN A 63 0.12 -4.65 -14.40
N TYR A 64 0.02 -3.47 -13.77
CA TYR A 64 1.12 -2.84 -13.03
C TYR A 64 0.93 -2.95 -11.51
N ILE A 65 -0.08 -3.71 -11.08
CA ILE A 65 -0.33 -3.96 -9.67
C ILE A 65 0.33 -5.30 -9.33
N PRO A 66 1.24 -5.33 -8.32
CA PRO A 66 1.84 -6.57 -7.85
C PRO A 66 0.80 -7.52 -7.24
#